data_AF-A0A4R3RRD5-F1
#
_entry.id   AF-A0A4R3RRD5-F1
#
_cell.length_a   1.000
_cell.length_b   1.000
_cell.length_c   1.000
_cell.angle_alpha   90.00
_cell.angle_beta   90.00
_cell.angle_gamma   90.00
#
_symmetry.space_group_name_H-M   'P 1'
#
loop_
_entity.id
_entity.type
_entity.pdbx_description
1 polymer ?
#
loop_
_entity_poly.entity_id
_entity_poly.type
_entity_poly.pdbx_seq_one_letter_code
_entity_poly.pdbx_strand_id
1 'polypeptide(L)'
;MATRFKACSIDGCNRNAHRDKQGRNGMCKAHYRRLRIYGDPLVGRTMDGEPMEWLLRHRDFQGDECLPWPYNKNEHGQGQLRQGDGNIPASRMMCILAHGDPPSHVFEAAHSCGNGHLACCNQNHLRWATKKENAADRTLHGTQGRGSKNGHSILTDDDVHEIRRLRGFATFKQLAERFHVHPSCINDIMNGRTWAWLVTPT
;
A
#
# COMPACT_ATOMS: atom_id res chain seq x y z
N MET A 1 -17.76 -43.19 -20.84
CA MET A 1 -16.55 -43.01 -21.67
C MET A 1 -15.55 -42.16 -20.90
N ALA A 2 -14.34 -42.65 -20.66
CA ALA A 2 -13.31 -41.88 -19.95
C ALA A 2 -12.98 -40.60 -20.74
N THR A 3 -13.10 -39.43 -20.12
CA THR A 3 -12.69 -38.16 -20.73
C THR A 3 -11.21 -38.23 -21.09
N ARG A 4 -10.89 -38.22 -22.38
CA ARG A 4 -9.51 -38.19 -22.86
C ARG A 4 -8.84 -36.92 -22.36
N PHE A 5 -7.72 -37.09 -21.65
CA PHE A 5 -6.91 -35.98 -21.18
C PHE A 5 -5.86 -35.61 -22.23
N LYS A 6 -5.77 -34.33 -22.56
CA LYS A 6 -4.68 -33.75 -23.34
C LYS A 6 -4.14 -32.56 -22.56
N ALA A 7 -2.85 -32.51 -22.27
CA ALA A 7 -2.27 -31.39 -21.53
C ALA A 7 -2.37 -30.08 -22.31
N CYS A 8 -2.51 -28.96 -21.59
CA CYS A 8 -2.45 -27.63 -22.17
C CYS A 8 -1.00 -27.29 -22.54
N SER A 9 -0.79 -26.65 -23.68
CA SER A 9 0.52 -26.20 -24.16
C SER A 9 1.10 -24.98 -23.41
N ILE A 10 0.45 -24.52 -22.34
CA ILE A 10 0.94 -23.39 -21.54
C ILE A 10 1.65 -23.98 -20.33
N ASP A 11 2.90 -23.56 -20.12
CA ASP A 11 3.73 -24.02 -19.02
C ASP A 11 3.03 -23.80 -17.66
N GLY A 12 3.16 -24.77 -16.76
CA GLY A 12 2.46 -24.77 -15.46
C GLY A 12 0.93 -24.98 -15.50
N CYS A 13 0.28 -25.13 -16.67
CA CYS A 13 -1.17 -25.28 -16.76
C CYS A 13 -1.63 -26.75 -16.76
N ASN A 14 -2.26 -27.19 -15.67
CA ASN A 14 -2.77 -28.57 -15.52
C ASN A 14 -4.17 -28.81 -16.12
N ARG A 15 -4.65 -27.94 -17.04
CA ARG A 15 -6.01 -28.04 -17.60
C ARG A 15 -6.06 -28.88 -18.88
N ASN A 16 -7.20 -29.55 -19.09
CA ASN A 16 -7.43 -30.40 -20.25
C ASN A 16 -7.69 -29.56 -21.54
N ALA A 17 -6.84 -29.75 -22.55
CA ALA A 17 -6.91 -29.19 -23.90
C ALA A 17 -7.60 -30.12 -24.92
N HIS A 18 -8.22 -31.21 -24.46
CA HIS A 18 -8.99 -32.11 -25.32
C HIS A 18 -10.21 -31.41 -25.91
N ARG A 19 -10.59 -31.80 -27.13
CA ARG A 19 -11.71 -31.20 -27.88
C ARG A 19 -13.03 -31.27 -27.11
N ASP A 20 -13.26 -32.36 -26.36
CA ASP A 20 -14.45 -32.57 -25.54
C ASP A 20 -14.55 -31.57 -24.37
N LYS A 21 -13.41 -31.03 -23.91
CA LYS A 21 -13.35 -29.94 -22.94
C LYS A 21 -13.23 -28.57 -23.60
N GLN A 22 -13.60 -28.48 -24.88
CA GLN A 22 -13.55 -27.27 -25.71
C GLN A 22 -12.13 -26.71 -25.87
N GLY A 23 -11.10 -27.56 -25.76
CA GLY A 23 -9.75 -27.21 -26.12
C GLY A 23 -9.59 -27.05 -27.64
N ARG A 24 -8.66 -26.17 -28.03
CA ARG A 24 -8.34 -25.79 -29.41
C ARG A 24 -6.87 -25.39 -29.48
N ASN A 25 -6.21 -25.66 -30.60
CA ASN A 25 -4.78 -25.34 -30.84
C ASN A 25 -3.83 -25.81 -29.73
N GLY A 26 -4.08 -26.98 -29.13
CA GLY A 26 -3.26 -27.50 -28.02
C GLY A 26 -3.46 -26.79 -26.68
N MET A 27 -4.35 -25.80 -26.61
CA MET A 27 -4.64 -25.01 -25.41
C MET A 27 -5.98 -25.41 -24.78
N CYS A 28 -6.10 -25.27 -23.47
CA CYS A 28 -7.36 -25.40 -22.77
C CYS A 28 -8.33 -24.27 -23.19
N LYS A 29 -9.65 -24.48 -23.00
CA LYS A 29 -10.70 -23.51 -23.37
C LYS A 29 -10.38 -22.07 -22.95
N ALA A 30 -9.86 -21.88 -21.74
CA ALA A 30 -9.52 -20.58 -21.19
C ALA A 30 -8.33 -19.90 -21.89
N HIS A 31 -7.21 -20.60 -22.10
CA HIS A 31 -6.04 -20.03 -22.79
C HIS A 31 -6.33 -19.76 -24.27
N TYR A 32 -7.07 -20.66 -24.94
CA TYR A 32 -7.52 -20.40 -26.30
C TYR A 32 -8.44 -19.18 -26.38
N ARG A 33 -9.36 -19.00 -25.42
CA ARG A 33 -10.21 -17.81 -25.34
C ARG A 33 -9.40 -16.53 -25.13
N ARG A 34 -8.39 -16.56 -24.24
CA ARG A 34 -7.52 -15.41 -23.95
C ARG A 34 -6.70 -15.01 -25.16
N LEU A 35 -6.05 -15.96 -25.82
CA LEU A 35 -5.34 -15.75 -27.09
C LEU A 35 -6.26 -15.09 -28.13
N ARG A 36 -7.51 -15.55 -28.25
CA ARG A 36 -8.46 -15.02 -29.23
C ARG A 36 -8.97 -13.61 -28.90
N ILE A 37 -9.09 -13.25 -27.62
CA ILE A 37 -9.63 -11.94 -27.20
C ILE A 37 -8.52 -10.90 -27.07
N TYR A 38 -7.37 -11.29 -26.51
CA TYR A 38 -6.32 -10.37 -26.08
C TYR A 38 -5.01 -10.52 -26.87
N GLY A 39 -4.93 -11.46 -27.81
CA GLY A 39 -3.72 -11.73 -28.58
C GLY A 39 -2.64 -12.53 -27.82
N ASP A 40 -2.83 -12.77 -26.52
CA ASP A 40 -1.89 -13.50 -25.67
C ASP A 40 -2.66 -14.52 -24.78
N PRO A 41 -2.31 -15.81 -24.80
CA PRO A 41 -2.98 -16.85 -24.01
C PRO A 41 -2.76 -16.71 -22.49
N LEU A 42 -1.72 -16.00 -22.09
CA LEU A 42 -1.38 -15.72 -20.70
C LEU A 42 -2.17 -14.52 -20.15
N VAL A 43 -2.65 -13.61 -21.01
CA VAL A 43 -3.48 -12.47 -20.58
C VAL A 43 -4.75 -12.96 -19.91
N GLY A 44 -4.90 -12.63 -18.63
CA GLY A 44 -6.09 -12.95 -17.85
C GLY A 44 -5.73 -13.20 -16.39
N ARG A 45 -6.66 -13.84 -15.67
CA ARG A 45 -6.50 -14.18 -14.24
C ARG A 45 -5.12 -14.78 -13.96
N THR A 46 -4.38 -14.15 -13.05
CA THR A 46 -3.18 -14.67 -12.35
C THR A 46 -3.40 -16.13 -11.98
N MET A 47 -2.40 -16.97 -12.18
CA MET A 47 -2.51 -18.39 -11.88
C MET A 47 -2.62 -18.59 -10.36
N ASP A 48 -3.39 -19.60 -9.95
CA ASP A 48 -3.48 -19.95 -8.53
C ASP A 48 -2.07 -20.36 -8.05
N GLY A 49 -1.59 -19.72 -6.98
CA GLY A 49 -0.26 -19.95 -6.40
C GLY A 49 0.85 -19.04 -6.92
N GLU A 50 0.73 -18.44 -8.10
CA GLU A 50 1.76 -17.57 -8.71
C GLU A 50 2.15 -16.38 -7.80
N PRO A 51 1.22 -15.69 -7.11
CA PRO A 51 1.59 -14.63 -6.17
C PRO A 51 2.39 -15.14 -4.97
N MET A 52 2.06 -16.32 -4.45
CA MET A 52 2.80 -16.94 -3.35
C MET A 52 4.20 -17.36 -3.81
N GLU A 53 4.31 -17.92 -5.00
CA GLU A 53 5.61 -18.30 -5.58
C GLU A 53 6.51 -17.07 -5.80
N TRP A 54 5.93 -15.94 -6.22
CA TRP A 54 6.69 -14.70 -6.32
C TRP A 54 7.25 -14.28 -4.96
N LEU A 55 6.47 -14.37 -3.88
CA LEU A 55 6.97 -14.06 -2.53
C LEU A 55 8.10 -15.00 -2.13
N LEU A 56 7.95 -16.30 -2.34
CA LEU A 56 8.98 -17.30 -2.05
C LEU A 56 10.28 -17.04 -2.82
N ARG A 57 10.18 -16.65 -4.10
CA ARG A 57 11.33 -16.35 -4.95
C ARG A 57 12.10 -15.10 -4.52
N HIS A 58 11.41 -14.13 -3.92
CA HIS A 58 11.99 -12.84 -3.56
C HIS A 58 12.20 -12.64 -2.06
N ARG A 59 11.87 -13.63 -1.22
CA ARG A 59 12.03 -13.53 0.24
C ARG A 59 13.48 -13.26 0.65
N ASP A 60 14.43 -13.77 -0.13
CA ASP A 60 15.86 -13.67 0.13
C ASP A 60 16.52 -12.49 -0.60
N PHE A 61 15.71 -11.59 -1.19
CA PHE A 61 16.20 -10.39 -1.85
C PHE A 61 17.01 -9.52 -0.88
N GLN A 62 18.21 -9.10 -1.30
CA GLN A 62 19.18 -8.35 -0.48
C GLN A 62 19.34 -6.88 -0.89
N GLY A 63 18.65 -6.43 -1.93
CA GLY A 63 18.67 -5.02 -2.33
C GLY A 63 18.05 -4.12 -1.25
N ASP A 64 18.43 -2.85 -1.25
CA ASP A 64 17.81 -1.82 -0.39
C ASP A 64 16.72 -1.03 -1.14
N GLU A 65 16.55 -1.29 -2.43
CA GLU A 65 15.45 -0.74 -3.21
C GLU A 65 14.11 -1.35 -2.81
N CYS A 66 13.03 -0.59 -2.96
CA CYS A 66 11.69 -1.15 -2.79
C CYS A 66 11.46 -2.26 -3.82
N LEU A 67 10.78 -3.33 -3.40
CA LEU A 67 10.38 -4.43 -4.26
C LEU A 67 8.86 -4.36 -4.51
N PRO A 68 8.38 -3.75 -5.61
CA PRO A 68 6.96 -3.50 -5.80
C PRO A 68 6.19 -4.79 -6.11
N TRP A 69 5.08 -5.01 -5.42
CA TRP A 69 4.16 -6.11 -5.69
C TRP A 69 3.54 -5.98 -7.10
N PRO A 70 3.67 -6.98 -7.98
CA PRO A 70 3.19 -6.89 -9.36
C PRO A 70 1.73 -7.34 -9.53
N TYR A 71 1.09 -7.84 -8.48
CA TYR A 71 -0.28 -8.36 -8.54
C TYR A 71 -1.29 -7.39 -7.93
N ASN A 72 -2.49 -7.92 -7.62
CA ASN A 72 -3.61 -7.13 -7.13
C ASN A 72 -3.24 -6.27 -5.91
N LYS A 73 -3.76 -5.04 -5.89
CA LYS A 73 -3.61 -4.06 -4.82
C LYS A 73 -5.00 -3.64 -4.37
N ASN A 74 -5.16 -3.25 -3.10
CA ASN A 74 -6.41 -2.65 -2.63
C ASN A 74 -6.51 -1.17 -3.07
N GLU A 75 -7.60 -0.50 -2.69
CA GLU A 75 -7.83 0.92 -2.97
C GLU A 75 -6.77 1.86 -2.38
N HIS A 76 -6.03 1.41 -1.36
CA HIS A 76 -4.91 2.14 -0.75
C HIS A 76 -3.55 1.81 -1.41
N GLY A 77 -3.55 1.08 -2.52
CA GLY A 77 -2.34 0.67 -3.24
C GLY A 77 -1.54 -0.43 -2.54
N GLN A 78 -2.04 -1.04 -1.48
CA GLN A 78 -1.36 -2.11 -0.75
C GLN A 78 -1.54 -3.45 -1.45
N GLY A 79 -0.45 -4.17 -1.68
CA GLY A 79 -0.47 -5.50 -2.31
C GLY A 79 -1.32 -6.50 -1.54
N GLN A 80 -2.14 -7.26 -2.25
CA GLN A 80 -3.05 -8.26 -1.71
C GLN A 80 -2.70 -9.65 -2.23
N LEU A 81 -2.69 -10.62 -1.32
CA LEU A 81 -2.52 -12.04 -1.58
C LEU A 81 -3.79 -12.79 -1.16
N ARG A 82 -4.36 -13.61 -2.05
CA ARG A 82 -5.46 -14.51 -1.71
C ARG A 82 -4.91 -15.69 -0.91
N GLN A 83 -5.52 -15.98 0.24
CA GLN A 83 -5.20 -17.15 1.06
C GLN A 83 -6.49 -17.75 1.63
N GLY A 84 -6.81 -19.00 1.27
CA GLY A 84 -8.10 -19.62 1.60
C GLY A 84 -9.27 -18.81 1.04
N ASP A 85 -10.27 -18.54 1.88
CA ASP A 85 -11.44 -17.73 1.54
C ASP A 85 -11.21 -16.22 1.64
N GLY A 86 -10.04 -15.79 2.14
CA GLY A 86 -9.71 -14.40 2.43
C GLY A 86 -8.59 -13.82 1.59
N ASN A 87 -8.34 -12.52 1.80
CA ASN A 87 -7.12 -11.85 1.35
C ASN A 87 -6.31 -11.43 2.58
N ILE A 88 -5.00 -11.52 2.46
CA ILE A 88 -4.05 -10.95 3.41
C ILE A 88 -3.12 -9.97 2.69
N PRO A 89 -2.53 -8.98 3.39
CA PRO A 89 -1.54 -8.10 2.79
C PRO A 89 -0.32 -8.90 2.32
N ALA A 90 0.14 -8.65 1.09
CA ALA A 90 1.33 -9.30 0.54
C ALA A 90 2.58 -9.01 1.38
N SER A 91 2.69 -7.79 1.92
CA SER A 91 3.74 -7.41 2.87
C SER A 91 3.71 -8.24 4.16
N ARG A 92 2.53 -8.59 4.66
CA ARG A 92 2.39 -9.44 5.86
C ARG A 92 2.91 -10.85 5.57
N MET A 93 2.54 -11.43 4.43
CA MET A 93 3.05 -12.74 4.05
C MET A 93 4.57 -12.72 3.82
N MET A 94 5.10 -11.69 3.16
CA MET A 94 6.56 -11.54 3.02
C MET A 94 7.26 -11.46 4.38
N CYS A 95 6.71 -10.67 5.32
CA CYS A 95 7.26 -10.54 6.66
C CYS A 95 7.26 -11.87 7.41
N ILE A 96 6.23 -12.70 7.24
CA ILE A 96 6.20 -14.07 7.80
C ILE A 96 7.28 -14.94 7.17
N LEU A 97 7.42 -14.91 5.84
CA LEU A 97 8.39 -15.72 5.11
C LEU A 97 9.84 -15.37 5.44
N ALA A 98 10.14 -14.10 5.69
CA ALA A 98 11.48 -13.59 5.96
C ALA A 98 11.84 -13.57 7.45
N HIS A 99 10.91 -13.11 8.30
CA HIS A 99 11.17 -12.81 9.72
C HIS A 99 10.44 -13.75 10.69
N GLY A 100 9.67 -14.72 10.16
CA GLY A 100 8.85 -15.62 10.95
C GLY A 100 7.55 -14.99 11.44
N ASP A 101 6.80 -15.76 12.24
CA ASP A 101 5.49 -15.36 12.73
C ASP A 101 5.56 -14.10 13.61
N PRO A 102 4.51 -13.26 13.57
CA PRO A 102 4.44 -12.10 14.45
C PRO A 102 4.39 -12.55 15.93
N PRO A 103 4.97 -11.78 16.86
CA PRO A 103 4.91 -12.10 18.29
C PRO A 103 3.48 -12.28 18.83
N SER A 104 2.50 -11.61 18.21
CA SER A 104 1.07 -11.86 18.41
C SER A 104 0.23 -11.32 17.26
N HIS A 105 -1.06 -11.65 17.25
CA HIS A 105 -2.01 -11.25 16.20
C HIS A 105 -2.21 -9.72 16.07
N VAL A 106 -1.85 -8.93 17.08
CA VAL A 106 -1.99 -7.46 17.04
C VAL A 106 -0.84 -6.74 16.32
N PHE A 107 0.24 -7.46 16.00
CA PHE A 107 1.37 -6.89 15.26
C PHE A 107 1.07 -6.81 13.76
N GLU A 108 1.45 -5.69 13.18
CA GLU A 108 1.34 -5.36 11.77
C GLU A 108 2.72 -5.42 11.11
N ALA A 109 2.76 -5.74 9.82
CA ALA A 109 3.98 -5.60 9.03
C ALA A 109 4.12 -4.13 8.63
N ALA A 110 5.02 -3.41 9.29
CA ALA A 110 5.29 -2.00 9.04
C ALA A 110 6.42 -1.82 8.03
N HIS A 111 6.34 -0.75 7.25
CA HIS A 111 7.29 -0.39 6.21
C HIS A 111 8.25 0.70 6.70
N SER A 112 9.51 0.37 6.97
CA SER A 112 10.54 1.37 7.28
C SER A 112 10.88 2.28 6.10
N CYS A 113 10.49 1.90 4.88
CA CYS A 113 10.66 2.72 3.68
C CYS A 113 9.49 3.68 3.42
N GLY A 114 8.39 3.62 4.18
CA GLY A 114 7.18 4.42 3.95
C GLY A 114 6.38 4.07 2.68
N ASN A 115 6.87 3.15 1.84
CA ASN A 115 6.31 2.82 0.52
C ASN A 115 5.31 1.65 0.54
N GLY A 116 4.65 1.40 1.68
CA GLY A 116 3.61 0.37 1.78
C GLY A 116 2.41 0.63 0.85
N HIS A 117 2.09 1.90 0.60
CA HIS A 117 1.06 2.34 -0.35
C HIS A 117 1.45 2.13 -1.82
N LEU A 118 2.73 1.87 -2.11
CA LEU A 118 3.22 1.44 -3.42
C LEU A 118 3.39 -0.09 -3.51
N ALA A 119 2.89 -0.80 -2.50
CA ALA A 119 2.98 -2.24 -2.34
C ALA A 119 4.42 -2.78 -2.26
N CYS A 120 5.32 -2.09 -1.56
CA CYS A 120 6.65 -2.64 -1.28
C CYS A 120 6.56 -3.97 -0.51
N CYS A 121 7.28 -4.97 -0.99
CA CYS A 121 7.45 -6.30 -0.39
C CYS A 121 8.92 -6.65 -0.19
N ASN A 122 9.82 -5.66 -0.03
CA ASN A 122 11.21 -5.95 0.31
C ASN A 122 11.27 -6.37 1.79
N GLN A 123 11.82 -7.55 2.09
CA GLN A 123 11.96 -8.06 3.45
C GLN A 123 12.75 -7.11 4.37
N ASN A 124 13.77 -6.43 3.87
CA ASN A 124 14.61 -5.50 4.65
C ASN A 124 13.85 -4.22 5.03
N HIS A 125 12.75 -3.93 4.34
CA HIS A 125 11.87 -2.81 4.64
C HIS A 125 10.70 -3.18 5.56
N LEU A 126 10.56 -4.46 5.89
CA LEU A 126 9.45 -4.99 6.66
C LEU A 126 9.90 -5.40 8.06
N ARG A 127 9.10 -5.03 9.05
CA ARG A 127 9.28 -5.46 10.44
C ARG A 127 7.95 -5.64 11.13
N TRP A 128 7.91 -6.47 12.16
CA TRP A 128 6.78 -6.51 13.07
C TRP A 128 6.74 -5.23 13.90
N ALA A 129 5.58 -4.57 13.90
CA ALA A 129 5.33 -3.36 14.66
C ALA A 129 3.95 -3.41 15.31
N THR A 130 3.84 -2.82 16.49
CA THR A 130 2.55 -2.46 17.07
C THR A 130 1.90 -1.33 16.26
N LYS A 131 0.59 -1.17 16.39
CA LYS A 131 -0.15 -0.04 15.79
C LYS A 131 0.43 1.32 16.20
N LYS A 132 0.92 1.44 17.43
CA LYS A 132 1.53 2.68 17.94
C LYS A 132 2.84 2.99 17.22
N GLU A 133 3.70 1.99 17.03
CA GLU A 133 4.96 2.13 16.29
C GLU A 133 4.70 2.44 14.81
N ASN A 134 3.80 1.70 14.16
CA ASN A 134 3.44 1.95 12.76
C ASN A 134 2.84 3.37 12.56
N ALA A 135 2.06 3.86 13.52
CA ALA A 135 1.55 5.23 13.49
C ALA A 135 2.65 6.29 13.69
N ALA A 136 3.69 5.98 14.47
CA ALA A 136 4.86 6.84 14.63
C ALA A 136 5.67 6.91 13.31
N ASP A 137 5.83 5.79 12.60
CA ASP A 137 6.49 5.74 11.29
C ASP A 137 5.81 6.68 10.28
N ARG A 138 4.48 6.77 10.28
CA ARG A 138 3.76 7.74 9.42
C ARG A 138 4.14 9.19 9.68
N THR A 139 4.50 9.51 10.92
CA THR A 139 4.97 10.85 11.30
C THR A 139 6.39 11.06 10.79
N LEU A 140 7.27 10.07 10.95
CA LEU A 140 8.65 10.09 10.45
C LEU A 140 8.70 10.22 8.92
N HIS A 141 7.85 9.48 8.21
CA HIS A 141 7.80 9.49 6.75
C HIS A 141 7.02 10.68 6.16
N GLY A 142 6.47 11.57 6.99
CA GLY A 142 5.74 12.75 6.52
C GLY A 142 4.44 12.43 5.74
N THR A 143 3.90 11.21 5.89
CA THR A 143 2.68 10.70 5.24
C THR A 143 1.42 10.91 6.11
N GLN A 144 1.55 11.51 7.30
CA GLN A 144 0.39 12.01 8.01
C GLN A 144 -0.17 13.26 7.32
N GLY A 145 -1.48 13.25 7.03
CA GLY A 145 -2.23 14.44 6.63
C GLY A 145 -2.40 15.38 7.82
N ARG A 146 -1.36 16.18 8.11
CA ARG A 146 -1.37 17.24 9.11
C ARG A 146 -1.14 18.59 8.44
N GLY A 147 -1.64 19.65 9.07
CA GLY A 147 -1.50 21.00 8.57
C GLY A 147 -2.15 21.18 7.20
N SER A 148 -1.45 21.82 6.27
CA SER A 148 -1.92 22.02 4.89
C SER A 148 -2.24 20.73 4.13
N LYS A 149 -1.65 19.59 4.52
CA LYS A 149 -1.94 18.28 3.91
C LYS A 149 -3.26 17.66 4.36
N ASN A 150 -3.91 18.22 5.38
CA ASN A 150 -5.26 17.82 5.76
C ASN A 150 -6.25 18.54 4.85
N GLY A 151 -7.05 17.79 4.08
CA GLY A 151 -8.04 18.36 3.16
C GLY A 151 -9.15 19.19 3.82
N HIS A 152 -9.30 19.11 5.14
CA HIS A 152 -10.20 19.97 5.93
C HIS A 152 -9.49 21.20 6.56
N SER A 153 -8.18 21.37 6.34
CA SER A 153 -7.46 22.52 6.88
C SER A 153 -7.82 23.77 6.10
N ILE A 154 -8.30 24.79 6.82
CA ILE A 154 -8.49 26.15 6.27
C ILE A 154 -7.14 26.84 6.08
N LEU A 155 -6.19 26.57 6.99
CA LEU A 155 -4.89 27.23 7.04
C LEU A 155 -3.82 26.40 6.33
N THR A 156 -2.94 27.10 5.62
CA THR A 156 -1.70 26.58 5.06
C THR A 156 -0.53 26.69 6.05
N ASP A 157 0.59 26.05 5.74
CA ASP A 157 1.81 26.16 6.52
C ASP A 157 2.31 27.62 6.55
N ASP A 158 2.19 28.33 5.43
CA ASP A 158 2.55 29.75 5.31
C ASP A 158 1.64 30.67 6.13
N ASP A 159 0.33 30.40 6.16
CA ASP A 159 -0.62 31.14 7.02
C ASP A 159 -0.22 31.02 8.49
N VAL A 160 0.16 29.81 8.92
CA VAL A 160 0.57 29.57 10.31
C VAL A 160 1.89 30.28 10.64
N HIS A 161 2.83 30.33 9.69
CA HIS A 161 4.04 31.14 9.84
C HIS A 161 3.75 32.64 9.91
N GLU A 162 2.83 33.14 9.10
CA GLU A 162 2.42 34.54 9.13
C GLU A 162 1.70 34.88 10.45
N ILE A 163 0.74 34.04 10.88
CA ILE A 163 0.05 34.18 12.17
C ILE A 163 1.09 34.31 13.28
N ARG A 164 2.08 33.41 13.34
CA ARG A 164 3.13 33.46 14.37
C ARG A 164 4.01 34.71 14.28
N ARG A 165 4.36 35.17 13.09
CA ARG A 165 5.13 36.42 12.87
C ARG A 165 4.36 37.67 13.34
N LEU A 166 3.03 37.65 13.26
CA LEU A 166 2.17 38.75 13.69
C LEU A 166 1.89 38.77 15.20
N ARG A 167 2.53 37.88 15.98
CA ARG A 167 2.42 37.89 17.44
C ARG A 167 2.89 39.25 18.00
N GLY A 168 1.99 39.92 18.72
CA GLY A 168 2.27 41.25 19.29
C GLY A 168 2.00 42.43 18.34
N PHE A 169 1.76 42.18 17.05
CA PHE A 169 1.44 43.22 16.05
C PHE A 169 -0.05 43.26 15.67
N ALA A 170 -0.78 42.16 15.89
CA ALA A 170 -2.21 42.07 15.64
C ALA A 170 -2.93 41.36 16.79
N THR A 171 -4.19 41.73 17.03
CA THR A 171 -5.05 41.03 17.98
C THR A 171 -5.54 39.70 17.41
N PHE A 172 -5.92 38.77 18.29
CA PHE A 172 -6.47 37.48 17.85
C PHE A 172 -7.74 37.62 17.02
N LYS A 173 -8.56 38.66 17.28
CA LYS A 173 -9.76 38.95 16.50
C LYS A 173 -9.42 39.36 15.06
N GLN A 174 -8.46 40.27 14.89
CA GLN A 174 -8.02 40.71 13.55
C GLN A 174 -7.42 39.57 12.74
N LEU A 175 -6.62 38.71 13.38
CA LEU A 175 -6.04 37.53 12.72
C LEU A 175 -7.12 36.50 12.34
N ALA A 176 -8.09 36.26 13.24
CA ALA A 176 -9.20 35.35 12.98
C ALA A 176 -10.03 35.78 11.77
N GLU A 177 -10.36 37.07 11.68
CA GLU A 177 -11.08 37.63 10.54
C GLU A 177 -10.26 37.52 9.25
N ARG A 178 -8.96 37.85 9.29
CA ARG A 178 -8.06 37.80 8.13
C ARG A 178 -7.90 36.39 7.55
N PHE A 179 -7.77 35.39 8.41
CA PHE A 179 -7.54 34.01 7.99
C PHE A 179 -8.82 33.15 7.97
N HIS A 180 -9.99 33.77 8.16
CA HIS A 180 -11.29 33.10 8.15
C HIS A 180 -11.39 31.89 9.12
N VAL A 181 -10.81 32.04 10.32
CA VAL A 181 -10.85 31.02 11.37
C VAL A 181 -11.43 31.58 12.66
N HIS A 182 -11.81 30.71 13.60
CA HIS A 182 -12.27 31.16 14.92
C HIS A 182 -11.08 31.71 15.76
N PRO A 183 -11.26 32.76 16.59
CA PRO A 183 -10.17 33.30 17.43
C PRO A 183 -9.47 32.29 18.34
N SER A 184 -10.17 31.23 18.77
CA SER A 184 -9.55 30.13 19.51
C SER A 184 -8.49 29.39 18.69
N CYS A 185 -8.67 29.26 17.37
CA CYS A 185 -7.68 28.66 16.47
C CYS A 185 -6.38 29.46 16.48
N ILE A 186 -6.48 30.79 16.39
CA ILE A 186 -5.32 31.69 16.49
C ILE A 186 -4.63 31.52 17.84
N ASN A 187 -5.39 31.50 18.94
CA ASN A 187 -4.84 31.29 20.27
C ASN A 187 -4.09 29.95 20.38
N ASP A 188 -4.66 28.87 19.85
CA ASP A 188 -4.04 27.54 19.91
C ASP A 188 -2.76 27.46 19.06
N ILE A 189 -2.72 28.13 17.90
CA ILE A 189 -1.53 28.25 17.05
C ILE A 189 -0.41 29.04 17.76
N MET A 190 -0.75 30.18 18.35
CA MET A 190 0.19 31.08 19.03
C MET A 190 0.81 30.45 20.29
N ASN A 191 0.04 29.60 20.96
CA ASN A 191 0.49 28.87 22.15
C ASN A 191 1.08 27.49 21.82
N GLY A 192 1.22 27.15 20.53
CA GLY A 192 1.79 25.87 20.10
C GLY A 192 0.97 24.64 20.51
N ARG A 193 -0.32 24.80 20.79
CA ARG A 193 -1.24 23.68 21.05
C ARG A 193 -1.63 22.96 19.77
N THR A 194 -1.76 23.71 18.68
CA THR A 194 -1.91 23.21 17.32
C THR A 194 -0.71 23.63 16.47
N TRP A 195 -0.43 22.91 15.38
CA TRP A 195 0.71 23.17 14.51
C TRP A 195 2.09 23.13 15.19
N ALA A 196 2.20 22.47 16.35
CA ALA A 196 3.41 22.42 17.17
C ALA A 196 4.65 21.85 16.45
N TRP A 197 4.44 21.00 15.44
CA TRP A 197 5.50 20.37 14.65
C TRP A 197 6.10 21.29 13.58
N LEU A 198 5.37 22.35 13.18
CA LEU A 198 5.82 23.28 12.15
C LEU A 198 6.84 24.22 12.80
N VAL A 199 8.12 24.12 12.45
CA VAL A 199 9.17 24.96 13.03
C VAL A 199 9.12 26.33 12.38
N THR A 200 9.03 27.41 13.16
CA THR A 200 9.09 28.77 12.60
C THR A 200 10.48 29.00 12.03
N PRO A 201 10.62 29.31 10.71
CA PRO A 201 11.91 29.70 10.17
C PRO A 201 12.39 30.95 10.91
N THR A 202 13.63 30.91 11.39
CA THR A 202 14.35 32.00 12.05
C THR A 202 14.52 33.19 11.14
#